data_AF-A0A924H003-F1
#
_entry.id   AF-A0A924H003-F1
#
_cell.length_a   1.000
_cell.length_b   1.000
_cell.length_c   1.000
_cell.angle_alpha   90.00
_cell.angle_beta   90.00
_cell.angle_gamma   90.00
#
_symmetry.space_group_name_H-M   'P 1'
#
loop_
_entity.id
_entity.type
_entity.pdbx_description
1 polymer ?
#
loop_
_entity_poly.entity_id
_entity_poly.type
_entity_poly.pdbx_seq_one_letter_code
_entity_poly.pdbx_strand_id
1 'polypeptide(L)'
;VPVVIGKGAAQSWQMDNRGKTMVEDKFDFGFAVDWMRKDLGLVLDEAKRNGARLPVTALVDQFYADVQQMGGKRWDTSSLIKRLK
;
A
#
# COMPACT_ATOMS: atom_id res chain seq x y z
N VAL A 1 -8.48 14.87 -3.40
CA VAL A 1 -9.13 14.17 -2.28
C VAL A 1 -10.17 15.10 -1.70
N PRO A 2 -11.40 14.65 -1.43
CA PRO A 2 -12.43 15.50 -0.84
C PRO A 2 -11.94 16.12 0.47
N VAL A 3 -12.27 17.38 0.71
CA VAL A 3 -11.80 18.21 1.84
C VAL A 3 -12.09 17.59 3.22
N VAL A 4 -13.05 16.66 3.30
CA VAL A 4 -13.43 15.95 4.53
C VAL A 4 -12.33 14.99 5.02
N ILE A 5 -11.54 14.39 4.12
CA ILE A 5 -10.47 13.44 4.50
C ILE A 5 -9.17 14.19 4.81
N GLY A 6 -8.87 15.28 4.09
CA GLY A 6 -7.62 16.05 4.27
C GLY A 6 -7.58 17.01 5.47
N LYS A 7 -8.72 17.25 6.14
CA LYS A 7 -8.80 18.15 7.31
C LYS A 7 -9.41 17.52 8.57
N GLY A 8 -9.69 16.22 8.55
CA GLY A 8 -10.28 15.46 9.67
C GLY A 8 -9.31 14.46 10.30
N ALA A 9 -9.77 13.67 11.28
CA ALA A 9 -8.96 12.67 11.99
C ALA A 9 -8.40 11.53 11.11
N ALA A 10 -8.90 11.40 9.88
CA ALA A 10 -8.43 10.43 8.89
C ALA A 10 -7.34 11.00 7.95
N GLN A 11 -6.88 12.24 8.20
CA GLN A 11 -5.80 12.85 7.43
C GLN A 11 -4.53 12.01 7.56
N SER A 12 -3.83 11.87 6.44
CA SER A 12 -2.48 11.33 6.42
C SER A 12 -1.73 11.93 5.25
N TRP A 13 -0.41 12.01 5.37
CA TRP A 13 0.47 12.43 4.28
C TRP A 13 0.20 11.63 3.00
N GLN A 14 -0.02 10.32 3.14
CA GLN A 14 -0.31 9.45 1.99
C GLN A 14 -1.61 9.85 1.28
N MET A 15 -2.68 10.16 2.03
CA MET A 15 -3.93 10.60 1.43
C MET A 15 -3.78 11.95 0.72
N ASP A 16 -3.10 12.91 1.35
CA ASP A 16 -2.91 14.25 0.76
C ASP A 16 -2.06 14.20 -0.51
N ASN A 17 -1.01 13.38 -0.52
CA ASN A 17 -0.04 13.34 -1.61
C ASN A 17 -0.39 12.34 -2.72
N ARG A 18 -1.06 11.22 -2.39
CA ARG A 18 -1.35 10.14 -3.37
C ARG A 18 -2.80 10.06 -3.77
N GLY A 19 -3.72 10.71 -3.05
CA GLY A 19 -5.13 10.54 -3.35
C GLY A 19 -5.58 11.12 -4.70
N LYS A 20 -4.88 12.14 -5.23
CA LYS A 20 -5.16 12.63 -6.59
C LYS A 20 -4.76 11.60 -7.66
N THR A 21 -3.57 11.00 -7.52
CA THR A 21 -3.07 10.02 -8.49
C THR A 21 -3.83 8.69 -8.42
N MET A 22 -4.29 8.29 -7.22
CA MET A 22 -5.21 7.15 -7.04
C MET A 22 -6.52 7.32 -7.83
N VAL A 23 -7.11 8.51 -7.81
CA VAL A 23 -8.34 8.82 -8.57
C VAL A 23 -8.06 8.88 -10.07
N GLU A 24 -6.91 9.40 -10.48
CA GLU A 24 -6.48 9.50 -11.88
C GLU A 24 -5.94 8.19 -12.47
N ASP A 25 -5.87 7.10 -11.70
CA ASP A 25 -5.33 5.80 -12.10
C ASP A 25 -3.86 5.83 -12.56
N LYS A 26 -3.04 6.72 -11.98
CA LYS A 26 -1.61 6.86 -12.28
C LYS A 26 -0.77 6.34 -11.12
N PHE A 27 0.23 5.50 -11.39
CA PHE A 27 1.04 4.87 -10.34
C PHE A 27 2.52 4.72 -10.70
N ASP A 28 2.95 5.26 -11.82
CA ASP A 28 4.28 5.18 -12.41
C ASP A 28 5.23 6.21 -11.78
N PHE A 29 5.26 6.22 -10.44
CA PHE A 29 6.09 7.10 -9.60
C PHE A 29 6.29 6.47 -8.21
N GLY A 30 7.06 7.14 -7.35
CA GLY A 30 7.09 6.83 -5.92
C GLY A 30 7.79 5.51 -5.56
N PHE A 31 7.20 4.75 -4.63
CA PHE A 31 7.81 3.57 -4.04
C PHE A 31 7.17 2.30 -4.59
N ALA A 32 7.96 1.47 -5.25
CA ALA A 32 7.48 0.30 -5.97
C ALA A 32 6.88 -0.79 -5.05
N VAL A 33 5.80 -1.42 -5.49
CA VAL A 33 5.20 -2.58 -4.81
C VAL A 33 6.21 -3.70 -4.55
N ASP A 34 7.12 -3.99 -5.49
CA ASP A 34 8.20 -4.99 -5.29
C ASP A 34 9.06 -4.70 -4.05
N TRP A 35 9.37 -3.43 -3.79
CA TRP A 35 10.17 -3.04 -2.63
C TRP A 35 9.36 -3.12 -1.34
N MET A 36 8.09 -2.70 -1.38
CA MET A 36 7.21 -2.81 -0.23
C MET A 36 6.99 -4.27 0.19
N ARG A 37 6.76 -5.18 -0.77
CA ARG A 37 6.66 -6.63 -0.53
C ARG A 37 7.91 -7.18 0.13
N LYS A 38 9.10 -6.77 -0.35
CA LYS A 38 10.38 -7.17 0.25
C LYS A 38 10.45 -6.74 1.72
N ASP A 39 10.13 -5.49 2.01
CA ASP A 39 10.21 -4.95 3.37
C ASP A 39 9.17 -5.60 4.30
N LEU A 40 7.94 -5.86 3.81
CA LEU A 40 6.93 -6.61 4.55
C LEU A 40 7.37 -8.04 4.85
N GLY A 41 8.06 -8.70 3.91
CA GLY A 41 8.66 -10.01 4.14
C GLY A 41 9.62 -10.01 5.33
N LEU A 42 10.52 -9.02 5.40
CA LEU A 42 11.44 -8.87 6.54
C LEU A 42 10.69 -8.63 7.86
N VAL A 43 9.63 -7.81 7.85
CA VAL A 43 8.81 -7.53 9.03
C VAL A 43 8.08 -8.79 9.52
N LEU A 44 7.51 -9.57 8.60
CA LEU A 44 6.79 -10.81 8.92
C LEU A 44 7.74 -11.89 9.43
N ASP A 45 8.94 -12.00 8.86
CA ASP A 45 9.98 -12.92 9.34
C ASP A 45 10.42 -12.57 10.77
N GLU A 46 10.59 -11.29 11.07
CA GLU A 46 10.94 -10.85 12.43
C GLU A 46 9.80 -11.08 13.42
N ALA A 47 8.56 -10.81 13.02
CA ALA A 47 7.38 -11.12 13.84
C ALA A 47 7.28 -12.61 14.18
N LYS A 48 7.65 -13.49 13.24
CA LYS A 48 7.71 -14.93 13.49
C LYS A 48 8.78 -15.31 14.53
N ARG A 49 9.91 -14.60 14.57
CA ARG A 49 11.00 -14.85 15.52
C ARG A 49 10.66 -14.41 16.94
N ASN A 50 9.99 -13.26 17.08
CA ASN A 50 9.67 -12.68 18.39
C ASN A 50 8.26 -13.03 18.91
N GLY A 51 7.44 -13.71 18.10
CA GLY A 51 6.09 -14.14 18.47
C GLY A 51 5.01 -13.06 18.32
N ALA A 52 5.32 -11.92 17.70
CA ALA A 52 4.33 -10.88 17.41
C ALA A 52 3.30 -11.34 16.37
N ARG A 53 2.04 -10.93 16.57
CA ARG A 53 0.95 -11.22 15.63
C ARG A 53 0.63 -9.97 14.81
N LEU A 54 0.85 -10.04 13.50
CA LEU A 54 0.66 -8.91 12.58
C LEU A 54 -0.40 -9.22 11.50
N PRO A 55 -1.68 -9.47 11.87
CA PRO A 55 -2.70 -9.90 10.92
C PRO A 55 -2.99 -8.86 9.83
N VAL A 56 -2.99 -7.57 10.17
CA VAL A 56 -3.20 -6.49 9.20
C VAL A 56 -2.02 -6.39 8.23
N THR A 57 -0.79 -6.53 8.73
CA THR A 57 0.42 -6.52 7.88
C THR A 57 0.39 -7.68 6.89
N ALA A 58 0.04 -8.90 7.33
CA ALA A 58 -0.10 -10.06 6.46
C ALA A 58 -1.18 -9.86 5.40
N LEU A 59 -2.33 -9.28 5.77
CA LEU A 59 -3.40 -8.95 4.83
C LEU A 59 -2.93 -7.94 3.77
N VAL A 60 -2.21 -6.89 4.19
CA VAL A 60 -1.67 -5.88 3.27
C VAL A 60 -0.60 -6.48 2.35
N ASP A 61 0.26 -7.38 2.83
CA ASP A 61 1.20 -8.11 1.95
C ASP A 61 0.48 -8.92 0.87
N GLN A 62 -0.60 -9.62 1.24
CA GLN A 62 -1.44 -10.34 0.27
C GLN A 62 -2.07 -9.39 -0.75
N PHE A 63 -2.52 -8.21 -0.32
CA PHE A 63 -3.08 -7.23 -1.24
C PHE A 63 -2.03 -6.72 -2.23
N TYR A 64 -0.80 -6.50 -1.78
CA TYR A 64 0.30 -6.18 -2.70
C TYR A 64 0.66 -7.35 -3.63
N ALA A 65 0.52 -8.60 -3.17
CA ALA A 65 0.70 -9.77 -4.02
C ALA A 65 -0.30 -9.78 -5.18
N ASP A 66 -1.57 -9.46 -4.93
CA ASP A 66 -2.59 -9.31 -5.98
C ASP A 66 -2.18 -8.24 -6.99
N VAL A 67 -1.69 -7.07 -6.53
CA VAL A 67 -1.22 -6.00 -7.43
C VAL A 67 -0.04 -6.46 -8.30
N GLN A 68 0.89 -7.24 -7.76
CA GLN A 68 1.96 -7.82 -8.57
C GLN A 68 1.42 -8.78 -9.65
N GLN A 69 0.38 -9.56 -9.33
CA GLN A 69 -0.29 -10.46 -10.30
C GLN A 69 -1.02 -9.67 -11.40
N MET A 70 -1.52 -8.48 -11.09
CA MET A 70 -2.08 -7.53 -12.07
C MET A 70 -1.02 -6.85 -12.96
N GLY A 71 0.26 -7.18 -12.80
CA GLY A 71 1.38 -6.54 -13.52
C GLY A 71 1.91 -5.27 -12.86
N GLY A 72 1.39 -4.88 -11.70
CA GLY A 72 1.69 -3.63 -11.00
C GLY A 72 2.98 -3.61 -10.18
N LYS A 73 3.96 -4.46 -10.49
CA LYS A 73 5.19 -4.63 -9.69
C LYS A 73 5.97 -3.33 -9.44
N ARG A 74 5.95 -2.42 -10.42
CA ARG A 74 6.65 -1.12 -10.40
C ARG A 74 5.74 0.06 -10.11
N TRP A 75 4.47 -0.19 -9.88
CA TRP A 75 3.55 0.84 -9.45
C TRP A 75 3.86 1.27 -8.03
N ASP A 76 3.51 2.51 -7.73
CA ASP A 76 3.53 3.06 -6.39
C ASP A 76 2.67 2.22 -5.43
N THR A 77 3.06 2.17 -4.16
CA THR A 77 2.25 1.55 -3.09
C THR A 77 0.80 2.00 -3.02
N SER A 78 0.46 3.22 -3.46
CA SER A 78 -0.94 3.68 -3.54
C SER A 78 -1.81 2.91 -4.56
N SER A 79 -1.22 2.06 -5.40
CA SER A 79 -1.93 1.20 -6.37
C SER A 79 -2.80 0.11 -5.75
N LEU A 80 -2.78 -0.09 -4.43
CA LEU A 80 -3.73 -0.96 -3.73
C LEU A 80 -5.20 -0.68 -4.10
N ILE A 81 -5.53 0.57 -4.45
CA ILE A 81 -6.87 0.97 -4.90
C ILE A 81 -7.33 0.22 -6.16
N LYS A 82 -6.42 -0.32 -6.98
CA LYS A 82 -6.74 -1.11 -8.18
C LYS A 82 -7.52 -2.39 -7.86
N ARG A 83 -7.47 -2.86 -6.62
CA ARG A 83 -8.20 -4.06 -6.16
C ARG A 83 -9.69 -3.79 -5.89
N LEU A 84 -10.12 -2.54 -5.94
CA LEU A 84 -11.50 -2.12 -5.68
C LEU A 84 -12.27 -1.76 -6.96
N LYS A 85 -11.65 -1.94 -8.12
CA LYS A 85 -12.23 -1.66 -9.44
C LYS A 85 -12.62 -2.95 -10.14
#